data_AF-A0A536A9A0-F1
#
_entry.id   AF-A0A536A9A0-F1
#
_cell.length_a   1.000
_cell.length_b   1.000
_cell.length_c   1.000
_cell.angle_alpha   90.00
_cell.angle_beta   90.00
_cell.angle_gamma   90.00
#
_symmetry.space_group_name_H-M   'P 1'
#
loop_
_entity.id
_entity.type
_entity.pdbx_description
1 polymer ?
#
loop_
_entity_poly.entity_id
_entity_poly.type
_entity_poly.pdbx_seq_one_letter_code
_entity_poly.pdbx_strand_id
1 'polypeptide(L)' 'MAAWHWRCAYCGGSGPLEADHRVALSRGGSTAIENIVPACPSCNARKHRLSEDEFCARLRSEGRRIRPALRI' A
#
# COMPACT_ATOMS: atom_id res chain seq x y z
N MET A 1 0.17 12.65 -1.24
CA MET A 1 -0.91 12.18 -2.14
C MET A 1 -0.74 12.63 -3.60
N ALA A 2 -0.34 13.89 -3.86
CA ALA A 2 -0.08 14.38 -5.22
C ALA A 2 0.95 13.53 -6.00
N ALA A 3 2.07 13.16 -5.36
CA ALA A 3 3.09 12.28 -5.94
C ALA A 3 2.56 10.90 -6.36
N TRP A 4 1.44 10.46 -5.78
CA TRP A 4 0.80 9.18 -6.10
C TRP A 4 -0.35 9.31 -7.11
N HIS A 5 -0.53 10.50 -7.70
CA HIS A 5 -1.61 10.82 -8.65
C HIS A 5 -3.00 10.45 -8.11
N TRP A 6 -3.22 10.61 -6.80
CA TRP A 6 -4.49 10.24 -6.15
C TRP A 6 -4.94 8.80 -6.45
N ARG A 7 -3.96 7.89 -6.49
CA ARG A 7 -4.18 6.46 -6.72
C ARG A 7 -3.56 5.63 -5.62
N CYS A 8 -4.20 4.49 -5.33
CA CYS A 8 -3.71 3.47 -4.42
C CYS A 8 -2.30 3.02 -4.81
N ALA A 9 -1.39 2.92 -3.84
CA ALA A 9 -0.03 2.44 -4.01
C ALA A 9 0.02 0.97 -4.46
N TYR A 10 -0.99 0.18 -4.10
CA TYR A 10 -1.03 -1.25 -4.36
C TYR A 10 -1.69 -1.61 -5.69
N CYS A 11 -2.98 -1.31 -5.87
CA CYS A 11 -3.73 -1.72 -7.07
C CYS A 11 -3.80 -0.65 -8.16
N GLY A 12 -3.39 0.60 -7.85
CA GLY A 12 -3.49 1.74 -8.78
C GLY A 12 -4.92 2.29 -8.96
N GLY A 13 -5.90 1.75 -8.24
CA GLY A 13 -7.28 2.25 -8.25
C GLY A 13 -7.38 3.68 -7.74
N SER A 14 -8.32 4.43 -8.30
CA SER A 14 -8.76 5.75 -7.81
C SER A 14 -9.89 5.59 -6.79
N GLY A 15 -10.20 6.65 -6.04
CA GLY A 15 -11.26 6.68 -5.04
C GLY A 15 -10.76 7.19 -3.70
N PRO A 16 -11.50 6.95 -2.61
CA PRO A 16 -11.05 7.27 -1.26
C PRO A 16 -9.72 6.56 -0.96
N LEU A 17 -8.79 7.30 -0.35
CA LEU A 17 -7.48 6.81 0.03
C LEU A 17 -7.26 7.04 1.51
N GLU A 18 -6.63 6.06 2.13
CA GLU A 18 -6.26 6.03 3.54
C GLU A 18 -4.73 5.99 3.64
N ALA A 19 -4.20 6.49 4.76
CA ALA A 19 -2.79 6.31 5.08
C ALA A 19 -2.56 4.87 5.54
N ASP A 20 -1.70 4.15 4.83
CA ASP A 20 -1.26 2.81 5.22
C ASP A 20 0.26 2.79 5.45
N HIS A 21 0.70 1.95 6.37
CA HIS A 21 2.10 1.83 6.74
C HIS A 21 2.77 0.73 5.92
N ARG A 22 3.87 1.01 5.20
CA ARG A 22 4.61 0.01 4.42
C ARG A 22 5.03 -1.16 5.31
N VAL A 23 5.56 -0.87 6.49
CA VAL A 23 5.74 -1.83 7.60
C VAL A 23 4.67 -1.56 8.65
N ALA A 24 3.86 -2.55 8.99
CA ALA A 24 2.81 -2.40 10.00
C ALA A 24 3.38 -1.99 11.37
N LEU A 25 2.68 -1.12 12.10
CA LEU A 25 3.09 -0.68 13.45
C LEU A 25 3.26 -1.86 14.41
N SER A 26 2.38 -2.87 14.32
CA SER A 26 2.46 -4.11 15.13
C SER A 26 3.69 -4.97 14.82
N ARG A 27 4.46 -4.62 13.79
CA ARG A 27 5.71 -5.27 13.39
C ARG A 27 6.91 -4.31 13.48
N GLY A 28 6.79 -3.23 14.23
CA GLY A 28 7.87 -2.27 14.46
C GLY A 28 8.01 -1.20 13.37
N GLY A 29 7.01 -1.02 12.50
CA GLY A 29 7.00 0.11 11.56
C GLY A 29 6.85 1.46 12.26
N SER A 30 7.35 2.52 11.63
CA SER A 30 7.27 3.91 12.13
C SER A 30 6.08 4.68 11.54
N THR A 31 5.66 5.76 12.18
CA THR A 31 4.68 6.72 11.60
C THR A 31 5.32 7.80 10.71
N ALA A 32 6.63 7.70 10.46
CA ALA A 32 7.37 8.59 9.58
C ALA A 32 6.86 8.52 8.13
N ILE A 33 6.90 9.64 7.40
CA ILE A 33 6.27 9.79 6.08
C ILE A 33 6.80 8.79 5.03
N GLU A 34 8.06 8.36 5.17
CA GLU A 34 8.71 7.38 4.32
C GLU A 34 8.03 6.00 4.43
N ASN A 35 7.48 5.69 5.60
CA ASN A 35 6.72 4.47 5.86
C ASN A 35 5.22 4.62 5.52
N ILE A 36 4.74 5.76 5.03
CA ILE A 36 3.32 5.98 4.74
C ILE A 36 3.08 6.01 3.22
N VAL A 37 2.09 5.25 2.78
CA VAL A 37 1.61 5.22 1.39
C VAL A 37 0.09 5.37 1.33
N PRO A 38 -0.48 5.93 0.24
CA PRO A 38 -1.92 5.98 0.08
C PRO A 38 -2.45 4.61 -0.37
N ALA A 39 -3.42 4.05 0.34
CA ALA A 39 -4.07 2.79 0.01
C ALA A 39 -5.59 2.97 -0.11
N CYS A 40 -6.24 2.27 -1.03
CA CYS A 40 -7.70 2.23 -1.01
C CYS A 40 -8.19 1.32 0.15
N PRO A 41 -9.40 1.54 0.69
CA PRO A 41 -9.92 0.78 1.84
C PRO A 41 -9.85 -0.74 1.64
N SER A 42 -10.16 -1.22 0.43
CA SER A 42 -10.08 -2.65 0.10
C SER A 42 -8.66 -3.21 0.19
N CYS A 43 -7.65 -2.48 -0.33
CA CYS A 43 -6.26 -2.95 -0.23
C CYS A 43 -5.73 -2.82 1.19
N ASN A 44 -6.04 -1.73 1.88
CA ASN A 44 -5.63 -1.48 3.26
C ASN A 44 -6.13 -2.60 4.20
N ALA A 45 -7.44 -2.88 4.15
CA ALA A 45 -8.05 -3.96 4.93
C ALA A 45 -7.46 -5.33 4.61
N ARG A 46 -7.21 -5.62 3.33
CA ARG A 46 -6.61 -6.89 2.92
C ARG A 46 -5.17 -7.03 3.40
N LYS A 47 -4.33 -5.99 3.25
CA LYS A 47 -2.93 -6.00 3.68
C LYS A 47 -2.81 -6.31 5.17
N HIS A 48 -3.68 -5.70 5.98
CA HIS A 48 -3.72 -5.93 7.42
C HIS A 48 -2.33 -5.69 8.05
N ARG A 49 -1.68 -6.75 8.56
CA ARG A 49 -0.39 -6.70 9.25
C ARG A 49 0.78 -7.13 8.36
N LEU A 50 0.54 -7.41 7.09
CA LEU A 50 1.60 -7.72 6.15
C LEU A 50 2.44 -6.47 5.89
N SER A 51 3.74 -6.66 5.66
CA SER A 51 4.55 -5.60 5.05
C SER A 51 4.09 -5.36 3.61
N GLU A 52 4.46 -4.22 3.05
CA GLU A 52 4.24 -3.89 1.64
C GLU A 52 4.78 -4.98 0.72
N ASP A 53 5.99 -5.48 0.98
CA ASP A 53 6.62 -6.53 0.16
C ASP A 53 5.84 -7.84 0.21
N GLU A 54 5.46 -8.28 1.41
CA GLU A 54 4.65 -9.49 1.59
C GLU A 54 3.28 -9.35 0.92
N PHE A 55 2.65 -8.17 1.04
CA PHE A 55 1.36 -7.93 0.43
C PHE A 55 1.45 -7.86 -1.09
N CYS A 56 2.47 -7.19 -1.63
CA CYS A 56 2.74 -7.17 -3.07
C CYS A 56 3.01 -8.57 -3.59
N ALA A 57 3.82 -9.38 -2.90
CA ALA A 57 4.06 -10.77 -3.26
C ALA A 57 2.76 -11.59 -3.29
N ARG A 58 1.88 -11.43 -2.29
CA ARG A 58 0.57 -12.08 -2.27
C ARG A 58 -0.33 -11.63 -3.43
N LEU A 59 -0.37 -10.34 -3.74
CA LEU A 59 -1.14 -9.85 -4.89
C LEU A 59 -0.61 -10.44 -6.21
N ARG A 60 0.71 -10.66 -6.33
CA ARG A 60 1.31 -11.30 -7.51
C ARG A 60 0.90 -12.76 -7.60
N SER A 61 0.96 -13.51 -6.49
CA SER A 61 0.54 -14.92 -6.48
C SER A 61 -0.94 -15.11 -6.77
N GLU A 62 -1.78 -14.12 -6.43
CA GLU A 62 -3.20 -14.11 -6.77
C GLU A 62 -3.51 -13.64 -8.21
N GLY A 63 -2.49 -13.29 -9.00
CA GLY A 63 -2.69 -12.76 -10.36
C GLY A 63 -3.40 -11.40 -10.41
N ARG A 64 -3.40 -10.64 -9.29
CA ARG A 64 -4.06 -9.33 -9.24
C ARG A 64 -3.20 -8.26 -9.90
N ARG A 65 -3.85 -7.26 -10.49
CA ARG A 65 -3.19 -6.05 -10.98
C ARG A 65 -2.50 -5.36 -9.79
N ILE A 66 -1.20 -5.11 -9.96
CA ILE A 66 -0.38 -4.32 -9.03
C ILE A 66 0.10 -3.07 -9.76
N ARG A 67 0.05 -1.94 -9.08
CA ARG A 67 0.68 -0.72 -9.53
C ARG A 67 2.20 -0.91 -9.48
N PRO A 68 2.94 -0.63 -10.57
CA PRO A 68 4.39 -0.63 -10.50
C PRO A 68 4.85 0.26 -9.35
N ALA A 69 5.83 -0.19 -8.57
CA ALA A 69 6.37 0.59 -7.47
C ALA A 69 6.77 1.97 -8.01
N LEU A 70 6.08 3.02 -7.54
CA LEU A 70 6.56 4.37 -7.77
C LEU A 70 7.83 4.50 -6.94
N ARG A 71 8.97 4.52 -7.62
CA ARG A 71 10.23 4.99 -7.05
C ARG A 71 10.11 6.51 -6.98
N ILE A 72 9.54 7.02 -5.89
CA ILE A 72 9.66 8.43 -5.51
C ILE A 72 10.94 8.61 -4.71
#